data_AF-A0A8J3HJP3-F1
#
_entry.id   AF-A0A8J3HJP3-F1
#
_cell.length_a   1.000
_cell.length_b   1.000
_cell.length_c   1.000
_cell.angle_alpha   90.00
_cell.angle_beta   90.00
_cell.angle_gamma   90.00
#
_symmetry.space_group_name_H-M   'P 1'
#
loop_
_entity.id
_entity.type
_entity.pdbx_description
1 polymer ?
#
loop_
_entity_poly.entity_id
_entity_poly.type
_entity_poly.pdbx_seq_one_letter_code
_entity_poly.pdbx_strand_id
1 'polypeptide(L)'
;MRRRLITLVLALYPRGIRERYGDEIADLLHDSTRPWRDLADVTWCALGDRVTHRAETITMARARTTALRAAWLLASPAALTAVLVAFMAAAGPALFLAERFTRVDEHAAHTAYAVMVLPTAALAALLGAWTGRRGVARAWLTVPVAMALGLVAIASVPGAGQILGEHTGASAAAIALWAAGTAALARLSPAPGERGRGRWRRPAQVLGALAVLELATMAYVLISLDQVRAPRHYALLWYPAAMTNLDRGVVDGAYLQLADVIKFLPAMLTVCTVFALTVSAVTAKPARVAAQPA
;
A
#
# COMPACT_ATOMS: atom_id res chain seq x y z
N MET A 1 24.17 -9.06 -14.20
CA MET A 1 23.07 -8.93 -13.22
C MET A 1 23.40 -9.54 -11.85
N ARG A 2 23.96 -10.76 -11.78
CA ARG A 2 24.31 -11.47 -10.52
C ARG A 2 25.12 -10.63 -9.51
N ARG A 3 26.19 -9.97 -9.95
CA ARG A 3 27.00 -9.08 -9.09
C ARG A 3 26.18 -7.96 -8.42
N ARG A 4 25.23 -7.35 -9.14
CA ARG A 4 24.36 -6.30 -8.58
C ARG A 4 23.43 -6.84 -7.49
N LEU A 5 22.91 -8.06 -7.67
CA LEU A 5 22.07 -8.73 -6.67
C LEU A 5 22.86 -9.06 -5.40
N ILE A 6 24.08 -9.60 -5.55
CA ILE A 6 24.98 -9.87 -4.43
C ILE A 6 25.27 -8.59 -3.64
N THR A 7 25.62 -7.49 -4.31
CA THR A 7 25.82 -6.19 -3.65
C THR A 7 24.57 -5.70 -2.91
N LEU A 8 23.39 -5.92 -3.49
CA LEU A 8 22.10 -5.56 -2.88
C LEU A 8 21.83 -6.36 -1.60
N VAL A 9 22.14 -7.66 -1.61
CA VAL A 9 21.98 -8.55 -0.44
C VAL A 9 23.01 -8.22 0.64
N LEU A 10 24.28 -7.98 0.27
CA LEU A 10 25.30 -7.56 1.24
C LEU A 10 24.98 -6.21 1.88
N ALA A 11 24.29 -5.31 1.19
CA ALA A 11 23.79 -4.06 1.77
C ALA A 11 22.72 -4.28 2.86
N LEU A 12 22.15 -5.49 2.97
CA LEU A 12 21.22 -5.83 4.04
C LEU A 12 21.94 -6.14 5.37
N TYR A 13 23.18 -6.62 5.35
CA TYR A 13 23.95 -6.93 6.56
C TYR A 13 24.30 -5.67 7.38
N PRO A 14 24.39 -5.78 8.73
CA PRO A 14 25.01 -4.76 9.57
C PRO A 14 26.44 -4.44 9.11
N ARG A 15 26.85 -3.18 9.27
CA ARG A 15 28.12 -2.68 8.76
C ARG A 15 29.33 -3.51 9.24
N GLY A 16 29.37 -3.88 10.52
CA GLY A 16 30.46 -4.68 11.07
C GLY A 16 30.53 -6.11 10.54
N ILE A 17 29.38 -6.74 10.25
CA ILE A 17 29.35 -8.09 9.65
C ILE A 17 29.77 -8.01 8.18
N ARG A 18 29.29 -7.00 7.45
CA ARG A 18 29.66 -6.79 6.05
C ARG A 18 31.15 -6.48 5.88
N GLU A 19 31.72 -5.67 6.78
CA GLU A 19 33.15 -5.35 6.74
C GLU A 19 34.03 -6.55 7.09
N ARG A 20 33.52 -7.50 7.89
CA ARG A 20 34.28 -8.68 8.34
C ARG A 20 34.14 -9.90 7.44
N TYR A 21 32.95 -10.14 6.87
CA TYR A 21 32.61 -11.35 6.13
C TYR A 21 32.02 -11.08 4.74
N GLY A 22 31.91 -9.81 4.33
CA GLY A 22 31.22 -9.44 3.09
C GLY A 22 31.84 -10.02 1.83
N ASP A 23 33.18 -10.11 1.79
CA ASP A 23 33.91 -10.66 0.64
C ASP A 23 33.74 -12.18 0.56
N GLU A 24 33.86 -12.91 1.68
CA GLU A 24 33.60 -14.36 1.72
C GLU A 24 32.16 -14.72 1.31
N ILE A 25 31.17 -13.95 1.77
CA ILE A 25 29.77 -14.15 1.38
C ILE A 25 29.57 -13.84 -0.12
N ALA A 26 30.27 -12.83 -0.65
CA ALA A 26 30.22 -12.52 -2.07
C ALA A 26 30.77 -13.66 -2.93
N ASP A 27 31.91 -14.23 -2.51
CA ASP A 27 32.60 -15.31 -3.21
C ASP A 27 31.77 -16.60 -3.17
N LEU A 28 31.22 -16.96 -2.01
CA LEU A 28 30.30 -18.10 -1.88
C LEU A 28 29.05 -17.96 -2.77
N LEU A 29 28.48 -16.76 -2.86
CA LEU A 29 27.33 -16.50 -3.76
C LEU A 29 27.72 -16.44 -5.24
N HIS A 30 28.98 -16.14 -5.55
CA HIS A 30 29.50 -16.14 -6.92
C HIS A 30 29.67 -17.56 -7.44
N ASP A 31 30.21 -18.46 -6.61
CA ASP A 31 30.54 -19.84 -6.98
C ASP A 31 29.39 -20.83 -6.73
N SER A 32 28.29 -20.38 -6.12
CA SER A 32 27.09 -21.19 -5.89
C SER A 32 26.53 -21.79 -7.18
N THR A 33 26.26 -23.10 -7.13
CA THR A 33 25.56 -23.88 -8.16
C THR A 33 24.04 -23.67 -8.14
N ARG A 34 23.49 -23.10 -7.06
CA ARG A 34 22.05 -22.83 -6.86
C ARG A 34 21.82 -21.36 -6.46
N PRO A 35 22.12 -20.41 -7.36
CA PRO A 35 22.24 -18.99 -7.02
C PRO A 35 20.99 -18.38 -6.40
N TRP A 36 19.78 -18.79 -6.83
CA TRP A 36 18.54 -18.20 -6.35
C TRP A 36 18.15 -18.65 -4.94
N ARG A 37 18.37 -19.92 -4.62
CA ARG A 37 18.13 -20.46 -3.29
C ARG A 37 19.10 -19.85 -2.30
N ASP A 38 20.38 -19.83 -2.65
CA ASP A 38 21.42 -19.34 -1.75
C ASP A 38 21.32 -17.81 -1.57
N LEU A 39 20.90 -17.07 -2.60
CA LEU A 39 20.52 -15.66 -2.45
C LEU A 39 19.37 -15.46 -1.46
N ALA A 40 18.34 -16.31 -1.53
CA ALA A 40 17.20 -16.23 -0.62
C ALA A 40 17.60 -16.56 0.82
N ASP A 41 18.39 -17.62 1.02
CA ASP A 41 18.89 -18.05 2.33
C ASP A 41 19.80 -16.97 2.93
N VAL A 42 20.76 -16.42 2.17
CA VAL A 42 21.63 -15.34 2.66
C VAL A 42 20.84 -14.06 2.92
N THR A 43 19.83 -13.73 2.10
CA THR A 43 18.95 -12.59 2.35
C THR A 43 18.17 -12.78 3.65
N TRP A 44 17.69 -13.99 3.91
CA TRP A 44 16.98 -14.33 5.14
C TRP A 44 17.87 -14.21 6.38
N CYS A 45 19.09 -14.77 6.33
CA CYS A 45 20.09 -14.62 7.39
C CYS A 45 20.46 -13.15 7.63
N ALA A 46 20.69 -12.37 6.57
CA ALA A 46 21.01 -10.95 6.67
C ALA A 46 19.90 -10.15 7.37
N LEU A 47 18.63 -10.49 7.09
CA LEU A 47 17.48 -9.89 7.75
C LEU A 47 17.42 -10.29 9.23
N GLY A 48 17.64 -11.57 9.54
CA GLY A 48 17.71 -12.11 10.90
C GLY A 48 18.76 -11.39 11.74
N ASP A 49 20.03 -11.38 11.29
CA ASP A 49 21.13 -10.73 12.00
C ASP A 49 20.89 -9.23 12.22
N ARG A 50 20.29 -8.56 11.23
CA ARG A 50 19.95 -7.15 11.36
C ARG A 50 18.85 -6.90 12.38
N VAL A 51 17.92 -7.83 12.58
CA VAL A 51 16.90 -7.77 13.63
C VAL A 51 17.53 -8.03 14.98
N THR A 52 18.33 -9.08 15.12
CA THR A 52 19.00 -9.46 16.38
C THR A 52 19.94 -8.36 16.87
N HIS A 53 20.83 -7.87 16.00
CA HIS A 53 21.77 -6.79 16.34
C HIS A 53 21.03 -5.48 16.71
N ARG A 54 19.84 -5.24 16.16
CA ARG A 54 18.99 -4.12 16.59
C ARG A 54 18.37 -4.37 17.95
N ALA A 55 17.90 -5.58 18.23
CA ALA A 55 17.33 -5.92 19.51
C ALA A 55 18.35 -5.72 20.64
N GLU A 56 19.61 -6.11 20.41
CA GLU A 56 20.72 -5.95 21.36
C GLU A 56 21.10 -4.49 21.61
N THR A 57 20.95 -3.62 20.60
CA THR A 57 21.34 -2.20 20.69
C THR A 57 20.21 -1.26 21.12
N ILE A 58 18.98 -1.77 21.24
CA ILE A 58 17.80 -0.98 21.63
C ILE A 58 17.59 -1.07 23.15
N THR A 59 17.60 0.08 23.83
CA THR A 59 17.20 0.16 25.24
C THR A 59 15.71 -0.19 25.40
N MET A 60 15.33 -0.81 26.52
CA MET A 60 13.96 -1.28 26.78
C MET A 60 12.90 -0.16 26.64
N ALA A 61 13.23 1.08 27.00
CA ALA A 61 12.39 2.26 26.79
C ALA A 61 12.19 2.62 25.29
N ARG A 62 13.25 2.49 24.48
CA ARG A 62 13.17 2.63 23.02
C ARG A 62 12.42 1.47 22.38
N ALA A 63 12.56 0.25 22.90
CA ALA A 63 11.80 -0.91 22.44
C ALA A 63 10.30 -0.68 22.64
N ARG A 64 9.88 -0.26 23.84
CA ARG A 64 8.46 0.01 24.16
C ARG A 64 7.88 1.11 23.28
N THR A 65 8.58 2.23 23.11
CA THR A 65 8.10 3.33 22.26
C THR A 65 8.05 2.94 20.79
N THR A 66 8.99 2.11 20.31
CA THR A 66 8.98 1.58 18.94
C THR A 66 7.84 0.58 18.75
N ALA A 67 7.61 -0.31 19.71
CA ALA A 67 6.50 -1.28 19.70
C ALA A 67 5.15 -0.57 19.69
N LEU A 68 4.95 0.45 20.53
CA LEU A 68 3.73 1.26 20.53
C LEU A 68 3.54 1.98 19.19
N ARG A 69 4.60 2.55 18.62
CA ARG A 69 4.53 3.18 17.29
C ARG A 69 4.19 2.16 16.20
N ALA A 70 4.78 0.97 16.24
CA ALA A 70 4.47 -0.12 15.32
C ALA A 70 3.02 -0.57 15.46
N ALA A 71 2.53 -0.76 16.68
CA ALA A 71 1.13 -1.09 16.95
C ALA A 71 0.18 -0.02 16.40
N TRP A 72 0.47 1.27 16.64
CA TRP A 72 -0.30 2.38 16.07
C TRP A 72 -0.29 2.38 14.54
N LEU A 73 0.84 2.10 13.91
CA LEU A 73 0.96 2.03 12.45
C LEU A 73 0.21 0.84 11.86
N LEU A 74 0.15 -0.27 12.58
CA LEU A 74 -0.63 -1.45 12.18
C LEU A 74 -2.12 -1.23 12.38
N ALA A 75 -2.50 -0.54 13.47
CA ALA A 75 -3.89 -0.23 13.78
C ALA A 75 -4.48 0.85 12.87
N SER A 76 -3.68 1.81 12.38
CA SER A 76 -4.20 2.95 11.60
C SER A 76 -4.89 2.54 10.29
N PRO A 77 -4.31 1.66 9.44
CA PRO A 77 -5.00 1.17 8.25
C PRO A 77 -6.27 0.38 8.57
N ALA A 78 -6.25 -0.43 9.64
CA ALA A 78 -7.43 -1.17 10.09
C ALA A 78 -8.55 -0.22 10.55
N ALA A 79 -8.22 0.80 11.35
CA ALA A 79 -9.17 1.82 11.78
C ALA A 79 -9.71 2.64 10.61
N LEU A 80 -8.86 3.03 9.65
CA LEU A 80 -9.28 3.73 8.44
C LEU A 80 -10.22 2.87 7.59
N THR A 81 -9.95 1.58 7.48
CA THR A 81 -10.81 0.63 6.76
C THR A 81 -12.15 0.45 7.49
N ALA A 82 -12.14 0.34 8.82
CA ALA A 82 -13.37 0.26 9.61
C ALA A 82 -14.21 1.55 9.48
N VAL A 83 -13.56 2.71 9.49
CA VAL A 83 -14.22 4.01 9.24
C VAL A 83 -14.82 4.06 7.83
N LEU A 84 -14.08 3.62 6.81
CA LEU A 84 -14.61 3.52 5.45
C LEU A 84 -15.85 2.64 5.41
N VAL A 85 -15.78 1.42 5.97
CA VAL A 85 -16.91 0.48 6.00
C VAL A 85 -18.10 1.09 6.75
N ALA A 86 -17.88 1.77 7.88
CA ALA A 86 -18.93 2.44 8.63
C ALA A 86 -19.59 3.57 7.81
N PHE A 87 -18.80 4.38 7.10
CA PHE A 87 -19.34 5.41 6.19
C PHE A 87 -20.20 4.78 5.09
N MET A 88 -19.74 3.70 4.47
CA MET A 88 -20.46 3.02 3.40
C MET A 88 -21.76 2.36 3.91
N ALA A 89 -21.69 1.74 5.09
CA ALA A 89 -22.85 1.11 5.74
C ALA A 89 -23.90 2.15 6.18
N ALA A 90 -23.48 3.35 6.59
CA ALA A 90 -24.39 4.45 6.91
C ALA A 90 -24.94 5.13 5.66
N ALA A 91 -24.15 5.19 4.57
CA ALA A 91 -24.56 5.78 3.31
C ALA A 91 -25.64 4.96 2.59
N GLY A 92 -25.61 3.62 2.68
CA GLY A 92 -26.61 2.75 2.02
C GLY A 92 -28.06 3.09 2.40
N PRO A 93 -28.43 3.10 3.70
CA PRO A 93 -29.76 3.50 4.15
C PRO A 93 -30.11 4.96 3.79
N ALA A 94 -29.13 5.87 3.86
CA ALA A 94 -29.36 7.28 3.52
C ALA A 94 -29.66 7.47 2.03
N LEU A 95 -28.94 6.76 1.16
CA LEU A 95 -29.16 6.75 -0.29
C LEU A 95 -30.47 6.07 -0.64
N PHE A 96 -30.79 4.94 -0.01
CA PHE A 96 -32.07 4.25 -0.19
C PHE A 96 -33.26 5.14 0.20
N LEU A 97 -33.15 5.88 1.30
CA LEU A 97 -34.16 6.86 1.70
C LEU A 97 -34.23 8.03 0.71
N ALA A 98 -33.10 8.56 0.26
CA ALA A 98 -33.06 9.64 -0.72
C ALA A 98 -33.68 9.24 -2.07
N GLU A 99 -33.39 8.04 -2.58
CA GLU A 99 -33.98 7.51 -3.81
C GLU A 99 -35.51 7.42 -3.68
N ARG A 100 -35.99 6.90 -2.54
CA ARG A 100 -37.42 6.72 -2.26
C ARG A 100 -38.18 8.06 -2.14
N PHE A 101 -37.56 9.09 -1.60
CA PHE A 101 -38.24 10.36 -1.28
C PHE A 101 -37.97 11.50 -2.28
N THR A 102 -36.85 11.47 -3.01
CA THR A 102 -36.40 12.63 -3.80
C THR A 102 -36.25 12.37 -5.31
N ARG A 103 -36.65 11.20 -5.83
CA ARG A 103 -36.44 10.81 -7.25
C ARG A 103 -35.00 11.13 -7.70
N VAL A 104 -34.05 10.83 -6.82
CA VAL A 104 -32.63 11.04 -7.11
C VAL A 104 -32.29 10.12 -8.27
N ASP A 105 -31.76 10.72 -9.33
CA ASP A 105 -31.31 10.00 -10.52
C ASP A 105 -30.34 8.89 -10.09
N GLU A 106 -30.50 7.69 -10.62
CA GLU A 106 -29.73 6.48 -10.24
C GLU A 106 -28.22 6.73 -10.29
N HIS A 107 -27.80 7.62 -11.21
CA HIS A 107 -26.42 8.11 -11.35
C HIS A 107 -25.88 8.87 -10.13
N ALA A 108 -26.74 9.61 -9.41
CA ALA A 108 -26.35 10.36 -8.22
C ALA A 108 -26.13 9.43 -7.01
N ALA A 109 -26.83 8.29 -6.93
CA ALA A 109 -26.59 7.27 -5.92
C ALA A 109 -25.23 6.57 -6.12
N HIS A 110 -24.84 6.32 -7.38
CA HIS A 110 -23.54 5.70 -7.70
C HIS A 110 -22.35 6.61 -7.44
N THR A 111 -22.45 7.89 -7.80
CA THR A 111 -21.39 8.88 -7.55
C THR A 111 -21.21 9.19 -6.07
N ALA A 112 -22.23 9.00 -5.24
CA ALA A 112 -22.13 9.16 -3.79
C ALA A 112 -21.05 8.26 -3.18
N TYR A 113 -20.85 7.04 -3.69
CA TYR A 113 -19.81 6.13 -3.21
C TYR A 113 -18.39 6.69 -3.39
N ALA A 114 -18.09 7.27 -4.55
CA ALA A 114 -16.81 7.95 -4.79
C ALA A 114 -16.61 9.13 -3.83
N VAL A 115 -17.68 9.90 -3.60
CA VAL A 115 -17.68 11.05 -2.69
C VAL A 115 -17.41 10.61 -1.25
N MET A 116 -17.91 9.45 -0.81
CA MET A 116 -17.67 8.92 0.54
C MET A 116 -16.22 8.49 0.78
N VAL A 117 -15.44 8.20 -0.27
CA VAL A 117 -14.00 7.92 -0.11
C VAL A 117 -13.21 9.18 0.23
N LEU A 118 -13.66 10.35 -0.22
CA LEU A 118 -12.98 11.63 0.01
C LEU A 118 -12.76 11.97 1.50
N PRO A 119 -13.77 11.92 2.39
CA PRO A 119 -13.55 12.20 3.82
C PRO A 119 -12.61 11.19 4.46
N THR A 120 -12.68 9.90 4.10
CA THR A 120 -11.74 8.89 4.62
C THR A 120 -10.32 9.12 4.12
N ALA A 121 -10.15 9.50 2.85
CA ALA A 121 -8.86 9.86 2.29
C ALA A 121 -8.28 11.13 2.96
N ALA A 122 -9.12 12.13 3.25
CA ALA A 122 -8.71 13.32 3.99
C ALA A 122 -8.27 12.95 5.42
N LEU A 123 -9.02 12.10 6.12
CA LEU A 123 -8.65 11.59 7.44
C LEU A 123 -7.32 10.80 7.38
N ALA A 124 -7.14 9.96 6.36
CA ALA A 124 -5.91 9.23 6.10
C ALA A 124 -4.72 10.17 5.86
N ALA A 125 -4.91 11.27 5.14
CA ALA A 125 -3.88 12.29 4.98
C ALA A 125 -3.54 12.97 6.31
N LEU A 126 -4.54 13.35 7.12
CA LEU A 126 -4.32 13.97 8.43
C LEU A 126 -3.58 13.04 9.40
N LEU A 127 -4.04 11.79 9.52
CA LEU A 127 -3.39 10.76 10.34
C LEU A 127 -2.00 10.43 9.82
N GLY A 128 -1.81 10.34 8.51
CA GLY A 128 -0.52 10.10 7.89
C GLY A 128 0.45 11.25 8.18
N ALA A 129 -0.01 12.49 8.11
CA ALA A 129 0.80 13.65 8.42
C ALA A 129 1.20 13.70 9.90
N TRP A 130 0.27 13.41 10.80
CA TRP A 130 0.54 13.33 12.23
C TRP A 130 1.52 12.22 12.57
N THR A 131 1.33 11.04 11.98
CA THR A 131 2.21 9.87 12.17
C THR A 131 3.61 10.13 11.64
N GLY A 132 3.73 10.77 10.46
CA GLY A 132 5.02 11.14 9.89
C GLY A 132 5.80 12.12 10.76
N ARG A 133 5.13 13.10 11.39
CA ARG A 133 5.77 14.06 12.32
C ARG A 133 6.37 13.38 13.55
N ARG A 134 5.89 12.19 13.92
CA ARG A 134 6.40 11.40 15.07
C ARG A 134 7.61 10.53 14.74
N GLY A 135 8.16 10.63 13.52
CA GLY A 135 9.45 10.03 13.16
C GLY A 135 9.38 8.55 12.80
N VAL A 136 8.29 8.10 12.17
CA VAL A 136 8.18 6.73 11.68
C VAL A 136 8.92 6.59 10.35
N ALA A 137 10.18 6.17 10.40
CA ALA A 137 11.06 6.09 9.22
C ALA A 137 10.69 4.99 8.18
N ARG A 138 9.62 4.20 8.38
CA ARG A 138 9.32 2.99 7.58
C ARG A 138 7.85 2.75 7.25
N ALA A 139 7.08 3.83 7.08
CA ALA A 139 5.66 3.71 6.75
C ALA A 139 5.38 2.92 5.46
N TRP A 140 6.29 3.00 4.49
CA TRP A 140 6.22 2.24 3.23
C TRP A 140 6.22 0.71 3.43
N LEU A 141 6.73 0.21 4.56
CA LEU A 141 6.72 -1.22 4.89
C LEU A 141 5.59 -1.57 5.85
N THR A 142 5.27 -0.69 6.81
CA THR A 142 4.24 -0.98 7.83
C THR A 142 2.82 -0.99 7.26
N VAL A 143 2.52 -0.14 6.27
CA VAL A 143 1.16 -0.08 5.69
C VAL A 143 0.84 -1.35 4.88
N PRO A 144 1.72 -1.84 3.98
CA PRO A 144 1.53 -3.15 3.35
C PRO A 144 1.41 -4.32 4.31
N VAL A 145 2.23 -4.35 5.37
CA VAL A 145 2.16 -5.41 6.39
C VAL A 145 0.83 -5.35 7.14
N ALA A 146 0.36 -4.15 7.50
CA ALA A 146 -0.96 -3.98 8.13
C ALA A 146 -2.09 -4.44 7.21
N MET A 147 -2.03 -4.13 5.92
CA MET A 147 -3.02 -4.59 4.94
C MET A 147 -2.99 -6.10 4.74
N ALA A 148 -1.80 -6.71 4.65
CA ALA A 148 -1.66 -8.16 4.54
C ALA A 148 -2.21 -8.86 5.80
N LEU A 149 -1.92 -8.34 6.99
CA LEU A 149 -2.49 -8.86 8.25
C LEU A 149 -4.01 -8.66 8.31
N GLY A 150 -4.52 -7.52 7.84
CA GLY A 150 -5.95 -7.25 7.75
C GLY A 150 -6.66 -8.20 6.79
N LEU A 151 -6.08 -8.48 5.62
CA LEU A 151 -6.56 -9.50 4.70
C LEU A 151 -6.61 -10.88 5.35
N VAL A 152 -5.53 -11.30 6.00
CA VAL A 152 -5.46 -12.61 6.67
C VAL A 152 -6.52 -12.68 7.76
N ALA A 153 -6.71 -11.61 8.54
CA ALA A 153 -7.76 -11.54 9.55
C ALA A 153 -9.16 -11.65 8.94
N ILE A 154 -9.45 -10.93 7.84
CA ILE A 154 -10.76 -10.99 7.19
C ILE A 154 -10.99 -12.35 6.51
N ALA A 155 -9.98 -12.91 5.85
CA ALA A 155 -10.03 -14.25 5.27
C ALA A 155 -10.21 -15.35 6.33
N SER A 156 -9.76 -15.12 7.57
CA SER A 156 -9.95 -16.05 8.69
C SER A 156 -11.36 -16.02 9.28
N VAL A 157 -12.18 -15.01 8.96
CA VAL A 157 -13.58 -14.93 9.41
C VAL A 157 -14.49 -15.54 8.33
N PRO A 158 -15.22 -16.62 8.64
CA PRO A 158 -16.17 -17.23 7.70
C PRO A 158 -17.17 -16.20 7.17
N GLY A 159 -17.33 -16.12 5.84
CA GLY A 159 -18.25 -15.20 5.17
C GLY A 159 -17.73 -13.77 4.98
N ALA A 160 -16.77 -13.30 5.79
CA ALA A 160 -16.25 -11.93 5.67
C ALA A 160 -15.36 -11.72 4.44
N GLY A 161 -14.77 -12.79 3.90
CA GLY A 161 -13.99 -12.74 2.66
C GLY A 161 -14.77 -12.15 1.48
N GLN A 162 -16.08 -12.40 1.40
CA GLN A 162 -16.95 -11.87 0.34
C GLN A 162 -17.07 -10.33 0.36
N ILE A 163 -16.73 -9.69 1.48
CA ILE A 163 -16.80 -8.23 1.63
C ILE A 163 -15.63 -7.55 0.91
N LEU A 164 -14.45 -8.18 0.89
CA LEU A 164 -13.24 -7.60 0.29
C LEU A 164 -13.03 -7.94 -1.18
N GLY A 165 -13.82 -8.87 -1.71
CA GLY A 165 -13.71 -9.40 -3.06
C GLY A 165 -13.99 -10.90 -3.07
N GLU A 166 -14.65 -11.39 -4.12
CA GLU A 166 -15.05 -12.80 -4.21
C GLU A 166 -13.86 -13.77 -4.29
N HIS A 167 -12.69 -13.28 -4.72
CA HIS A 167 -11.51 -14.09 -4.97
C HIS A 167 -10.32 -13.69 -4.10
N THR A 168 -10.07 -14.46 -3.05
CA THR A 168 -8.95 -14.24 -2.11
C THR A 168 -7.58 -14.20 -2.78
N GLY A 169 -7.34 -15.07 -3.78
CA GLY A 169 -6.11 -15.09 -4.57
C GLY A 169 -5.90 -13.81 -5.39
N ALA A 170 -6.97 -13.29 -5.99
CA ALA A 170 -6.94 -12.03 -6.73
C ALA A 170 -6.67 -10.84 -5.78
N SER A 171 -7.31 -10.81 -4.61
CA SER A 171 -7.07 -9.79 -3.58
C SER A 171 -5.62 -9.79 -3.09
N ALA A 172 -5.05 -10.98 -2.86
CA ALA A 172 -3.66 -11.14 -2.44
C ALA A 172 -2.67 -10.62 -3.49
N ALA A 173 -2.89 -10.96 -4.77
CA ALA A 173 -2.06 -10.49 -5.87
C ALA A 173 -2.13 -8.96 -6.05
N ALA A 174 -3.34 -8.40 -6.01
CA ALA A 174 -3.55 -6.96 -6.09
C ALA A 174 -2.84 -6.21 -4.95
N ILE A 175 -2.92 -6.71 -3.71
CA ILE A 175 -2.25 -6.11 -2.56
C ILE A 175 -0.73 -6.26 -2.62
N ALA A 176 -0.22 -7.40 -3.10
CA ALA A 176 1.22 -7.58 -3.31
C ALA A 176 1.75 -6.59 -4.35
N LEU A 177 1.04 -6.41 -5.47
CA LEU A 177 1.40 -5.47 -6.52
C LEU A 177 1.32 -4.02 -6.04
N TRP A 178 0.25 -3.68 -5.32
CA TRP A 178 0.09 -2.38 -4.68
C TRP A 178 1.22 -2.09 -3.66
N ALA A 179 1.58 -3.06 -2.82
CA ALA A 179 2.66 -2.95 -1.86
C ALA A 179 4.01 -2.71 -2.54
N ALA A 180 4.29 -3.46 -3.62
CA ALA A 180 5.51 -3.28 -4.41
C ALA A 180 5.55 -1.90 -5.08
N GLY A 181 4.43 -1.47 -5.67
CA GLY A 181 4.29 -0.17 -6.31
C GLY A 181 4.46 1.00 -5.35
N THR A 182 3.78 0.96 -4.20
CA THR A 182 3.91 2.00 -3.16
C THR A 182 5.30 2.05 -2.55
N ALA A 183 5.96 0.91 -2.35
CA ALA A 183 7.36 0.85 -1.92
C ALA A 183 8.31 1.45 -2.96
N ALA A 184 8.07 1.18 -4.25
CA ALA A 184 8.83 1.80 -5.35
C ALA A 184 8.62 3.32 -5.37
N LEU A 185 7.39 3.81 -5.28
CA LEU A 185 7.08 5.25 -5.22
C LEU A 185 7.74 5.93 -4.02
N ALA A 186 7.75 5.28 -2.86
CA ALA A 186 8.40 5.81 -1.66
C ALA A 186 9.93 5.92 -1.84
N ARG A 187 10.56 4.96 -2.53
CA ARG A 187 12.01 4.96 -2.82
C ARG A 187 12.41 5.94 -3.91
N LEU A 188 11.58 6.08 -4.94
CA LEU A 188 11.81 6.97 -6.08
C LEU A 188 11.48 8.43 -5.75
N SER A 189 10.84 8.69 -4.61
CA SER A 189 10.61 10.04 -4.12
C SER A 189 11.95 10.70 -3.78
N PRO A 190 12.43 11.68 -4.57
CA PRO A 190 13.77 12.22 -4.41
C PRO A 190 13.94 12.87 -3.03
N ALA A 191 15.16 12.74 -2.49
CA ALA A 191 15.53 13.35 -1.23
C ALA A 191 15.30 14.88 -1.28
N PRO A 192 14.88 15.51 -0.17
CA PRO A 192 14.71 16.95 -0.10
C PRO A 192 16.08 17.64 -0.09
N GLY A 193 16.60 17.86 -1.29
CA GLY A 193 17.89 18.49 -1.53
C GLY A 193 18.07 18.89 -3.00
N GLU A 194 17.42 18.19 -3.93
CA GLU A 194 17.42 18.57 -5.35
C GLU A 194 16.52 19.79 -5.61
N ARG A 195 17.07 20.99 -5.37
CA ARG A 195 16.38 22.30 -5.41
C ARG A 195 15.82 22.73 -6.79
N GLY A 196 15.91 21.90 -7.85
CA GLY A 196 15.47 22.28 -9.21
C GLY A 196 14.19 21.61 -9.72
N ARG A 197 13.72 20.50 -9.14
CA ARG A 197 12.63 19.66 -9.72
C ARG A 197 11.29 19.72 -8.98
N GLY A 198 11.10 20.74 -8.14
CA GLY A 198 9.98 20.83 -7.19
C GLY A 198 8.58 20.83 -7.82
N ARG A 199 8.41 21.41 -9.02
CA ARG A 199 7.07 21.60 -9.63
C ARG A 199 6.46 20.30 -10.18
N TRP A 200 7.28 19.39 -10.71
CA TRP A 200 6.81 18.14 -11.31
C TRP A 200 6.77 16.96 -10.33
N ARG A 201 7.36 17.10 -9.14
CA ARG A 201 7.45 16.01 -8.16
C ARG A 201 6.08 15.55 -7.64
N ARG A 202 5.22 16.49 -7.26
CA ARG A 202 3.86 16.18 -6.77
C ARG A 202 2.99 15.52 -7.84
N PRO A 203 2.86 16.08 -9.06
CA PRO A 203 2.06 15.42 -10.09
C PRO A 203 2.64 14.06 -10.48
N ALA A 204 3.97 13.89 -10.56
CA ALA A 204 4.57 12.57 -10.82
C ALA A 204 4.26 11.55 -9.73
N GLN A 205 4.27 11.96 -8.45
CA GLN A 205 3.91 11.09 -7.33
C GLN A 205 2.43 10.71 -7.35
N VAL A 206 1.54 11.64 -7.70
CA VAL A 206 0.10 11.39 -7.86
C VAL A 206 -0.17 10.45 -9.04
N LEU A 207 0.43 10.72 -10.21
CA LEU A 207 0.31 9.86 -11.39
C LEU A 207 0.86 8.45 -11.12
N GLY A 208 2.00 8.36 -10.44
CA GLY A 208 2.56 7.08 -10.03
C GLY A 208 1.63 6.32 -9.07
N ALA A 209 1.00 7.02 -8.13
CA ALA A 209 0.03 6.43 -7.22
C ALA A 209 -1.21 5.90 -7.95
N LEU A 210 -1.75 6.68 -8.89
CA LEU A 210 -2.87 6.26 -9.74
C LEU A 210 -2.49 5.04 -10.59
N ALA A 211 -1.30 5.03 -11.17
CA ALA A 211 -0.81 3.88 -11.94
C ALA A 211 -0.69 2.60 -11.07
N VAL A 212 -0.26 2.73 -9.82
CA VAL A 212 -0.20 1.59 -8.89
C VAL A 212 -1.60 1.06 -8.55
N LEU A 213 -2.58 1.95 -8.36
CA LEU A 213 -3.98 1.57 -8.11
C LEU A 213 -4.63 0.91 -9.33
N GLU A 214 -4.37 1.45 -10.53
CA GLU A 214 -4.77 0.84 -11.80
C GLU A 214 -4.20 -0.57 -11.94
N LEU A 215 -2.88 -0.72 -11.81
CA LEU A 215 -2.22 -2.02 -11.96
C LEU A 215 -2.73 -3.03 -10.93
N ALA A 216 -2.94 -2.63 -9.68
CA ALA A 216 -3.52 -3.49 -8.65
C ALA A 216 -4.94 -3.94 -9.01
N THR A 217 -5.77 -3.03 -9.55
CA THR A 217 -7.14 -3.33 -9.98
C THR A 217 -7.13 -4.25 -11.20
N MET A 218 -6.28 -3.99 -12.19
CA MET A 218 -6.09 -4.88 -13.35
C MET A 218 -5.64 -6.27 -12.93
N ALA A 219 -4.68 -6.38 -12.01
CA ALA A 219 -4.22 -7.66 -11.51
C ALA A 219 -5.35 -8.43 -10.83
N TYR A 220 -6.20 -7.75 -10.04
CA TYR A 220 -7.38 -8.38 -9.47
C TYR A 220 -8.31 -8.92 -10.56
N VAL A 221 -8.76 -8.05 -11.48
CA VAL A 221 -9.72 -8.39 -12.55
C VAL A 221 -9.21 -9.51 -13.45
N LEU A 222 -7.94 -9.47 -13.85
CA LEU A 222 -7.36 -10.48 -14.73
C LEU A 222 -7.22 -11.85 -14.06
N ILE A 223 -7.20 -11.91 -12.73
CA ILE A 223 -7.13 -13.16 -11.97
C ILE A 223 -8.54 -13.66 -11.64
N SER A 224 -9.49 -12.76 -11.37
CA SER A 224 -10.86 -13.11 -10.98
C SER A 224 -11.79 -13.39 -12.16
N LEU A 225 -11.59 -12.73 -13.29
CA LEU A 225 -12.48 -12.79 -14.45
C LEU A 225 -11.74 -13.28 -15.70
N ASP A 226 -12.46 -14.05 -16.52
CA ASP A 226 -11.97 -14.43 -17.83
C ASP A 226 -12.06 -13.25 -18.83
N GLN A 227 -11.46 -13.43 -20.01
CA GLN A 227 -11.41 -12.39 -21.03
C GLN A 227 -12.78 -12.11 -21.69
N VAL A 228 -13.72 -13.05 -21.64
CA VAL A 228 -15.07 -12.87 -22.19
C VAL A 228 -15.85 -11.90 -21.31
N ARG A 229 -15.73 -12.09 -19.99
CA ARG A 229 -16.36 -11.25 -18.98
C ARG A 229 -15.70 -9.90 -18.83
N ALA A 230 -14.37 -9.83 -18.91
CA ALA A 230 -13.61 -8.59 -18.76
C ALA A 230 -12.70 -8.33 -19.99
N PRO A 231 -13.22 -7.68 -21.05
CA PRO A 231 -12.42 -7.38 -22.23
C PRO A 231 -11.22 -6.49 -21.91
N ARG A 232 -10.02 -6.94 -22.30
CA ARG A 232 -8.75 -6.31 -21.91
C ARG A 232 -8.56 -4.90 -22.46
N HIS A 233 -9.24 -4.53 -23.55
CA HIS A 233 -9.16 -3.17 -24.09
C HIS A 233 -9.79 -2.11 -23.17
N TYR A 234 -10.58 -2.54 -22.17
CA TYR A 234 -11.11 -1.67 -21.14
C TYR A 234 -10.28 -1.64 -19.84
N ALA A 235 -9.10 -2.27 -19.81
CA ALA A 235 -8.34 -2.45 -18.57
C ALA A 235 -8.08 -1.15 -17.81
N LEU A 236 -7.79 -0.05 -18.52
CA LEU A 236 -7.52 1.28 -17.95
C LEU A 236 -8.77 2.01 -17.43
N LEU A 237 -9.95 1.45 -17.64
CA LEU A 237 -11.20 2.00 -17.12
C LEU A 237 -11.68 1.26 -15.87
N TRP A 238 -11.08 0.13 -15.51
CA TRP A 238 -11.59 -0.68 -14.41
C TRP A 238 -11.46 0.01 -13.05
N TYR A 239 -10.31 0.61 -12.73
CA TYR A 239 -10.18 1.35 -11.47
C TYR A 239 -11.13 2.56 -11.38
N PRO A 240 -11.20 3.49 -12.36
CA PRO A 240 -12.12 4.63 -12.26
C PRO A 240 -13.59 4.18 -12.28
N ALA A 241 -13.96 3.16 -13.05
CA ALA A 241 -15.31 2.61 -13.06
C ALA A 241 -15.65 1.99 -11.69
N ALA A 242 -14.76 1.20 -11.09
CA ALA A 242 -14.96 0.62 -9.77
C ALA A 242 -15.01 1.68 -8.66
N MET A 243 -14.27 2.77 -8.78
CA MET A 243 -14.29 3.87 -7.80
C MET A 243 -15.55 4.74 -7.89
N THR A 244 -16.08 4.95 -9.10
CA THR A 244 -17.24 5.81 -9.35
C THR A 244 -18.56 5.07 -9.42
N ASN A 245 -18.52 3.74 -9.41
CA ASN A 245 -19.65 2.87 -9.77
C ASN A 245 -20.26 3.20 -11.15
N LEU A 246 -19.52 3.88 -12.03
CA LEU A 246 -19.91 4.15 -13.42
C LEU A 246 -19.43 3.02 -14.32
N ASP A 247 -19.90 1.80 -14.06
CA ASP A 247 -19.64 0.64 -14.89
C ASP A 247 -20.68 0.57 -16.02
N ARG A 248 -20.38 1.20 -17.16
CA ARG A 248 -21.23 1.18 -18.37
C ARG A 248 -20.99 -0.08 -19.21
N GLY A 249 -21.06 -1.26 -18.58
CA GLY A 249 -20.84 -2.55 -19.25
C GLY A 249 -19.37 -2.83 -19.56
N VAL A 250 -18.47 -2.34 -18.71
CA VAL A 250 -17.03 -2.60 -18.80
C VAL A 250 -16.70 -4.06 -18.46
N VAL A 251 -17.59 -4.70 -17.68
CA VAL A 251 -17.60 -6.14 -17.38
C VAL A 251 -18.97 -6.73 -17.73
N ASP A 252 -18.97 -7.89 -18.39
CA ASP A 252 -20.16 -8.68 -18.79
C ASP A 252 -21.21 -7.94 -19.63
N GLY A 253 -20.90 -6.73 -20.12
CA GLY A 253 -21.85 -5.87 -20.81
C GLY A 253 -23.03 -5.40 -19.94
N ALA A 254 -23.02 -5.70 -18.64
CA ALA A 254 -24.07 -5.37 -17.69
C ALA A 254 -23.61 -4.28 -16.70
N TYR A 255 -24.56 -3.47 -16.24
CA TYR A 255 -24.27 -2.39 -15.29
C TYR A 255 -23.82 -2.96 -13.94
N LEU A 256 -22.83 -2.30 -13.32
CA LEU A 256 -22.36 -2.51 -11.93
C LEU A 256 -21.64 -3.85 -11.61
N GLN A 257 -21.47 -4.73 -12.60
CA GLN A 257 -20.78 -6.03 -12.41
C GLN A 257 -19.36 -5.88 -11.86
N LEU A 258 -18.61 -4.88 -12.32
CA LEU A 258 -17.25 -4.65 -11.87
C LEU A 258 -17.18 -4.25 -10.39
N ALA A 259 -18.11 -3.38 -9.95
CA ALA A 259 -18.20 -2.97 -8.56
C ALA A 259 -18.56 -4.17 -7.66
N ASP A 260 -19.41 -5.07 -8.16
CA ASP A 260 -19.76 -6.28 -7.44
C ASP A 260 -18.62 -7.30 -7.36
N VAL A 261 -17.79 -7.43 -8.39
CA VAL A 261 -16.70 -8.41 -8.38
C VAL A 261 -15.52 -7.94 -7.52
N ILE A 262 -15.19 -6.64 -7.55
CA ILE A 262 -14.03 -6.07 -6.83
C ILE A 262 -14.40 -5.54 -5.44
N LYS A 263 -15.69 -5.25 -5.19
CA LYS A 263 -16.21 -4.74 -3.91
C LYS A 263 -15.41 -3.53 -3.42
N PHE A 264 -15.03 -3.51 -2.13
CA PHE A 264 -14.39 -2.37 -1.48
C PHE A 264 -12.87 -2.25 -1.70
N LEU A 265 -12.25 -3.21 -2.39
CA LEU A 265 -10.80 -3.26 -2.56
C LEU A 265 -10.20 -1.96 -3.13
N PRO A 266 -10.75 -1.32 -4.19
CA PRO A 266 -10.17 -0.12 -4.79
C PRO A 266 -10.23 1.08 -3.86
N ALA A 267 -11.35 1.25 -3.15
CA ALA A 267 -11.53 2.32 -2.17
C ALA A 267 -10.56 2.15 -0.99
N MET A 268 -10.41 0.92 -0.47
CA MET A 268 -9.45 0.61 0.60
C MET A 268 -8.02 0.92 0.16
N LEU A 269 -7.59 0.43 -1.01
CA LEU A 269 -6.25 0.69 -1.55
C LEU A 269 -6.01 2.19 -1.76
N THR A 270 -7.02 2.94 -2.19
CA THR A 270 -6.94 4.41 -2.35
C THR A 270 -6.65 5.09 -1.02
N VAL A 271 -7.42 4.79 0.02
CA VAL A 271 -7.23 5.36 1.37
C VAL A 271 -5.85 5.00 1.93
N CYS A 272 -5.41 3.75 1.78
CA CYS A 272 -4.09 3.29 2.21
C CYS A 272 -2.95 3.97 1.44
N THR A 273 -3.15 4.22 0.13
CA THR A 273 -2.19 4.94 -0.71
C THR A 273 -2.03 6.38 -0.24
N VAL A 274 -3.13 7.08 0.02
CA VAL A 274 -3.11 8.46 0.53
C VAL A 274 -2.39 8.52 1.88
N PHE A 275 -2.69 7.59 2.80
CA PHE A 275 -1.98 7.48 4.07
C PHE A 275 -0.47 7.30 3.87
N ALA A 276 -0.06 6.27 3.09
CA ALA A 276 1.34 5.92 2.87
C ALA A 276 2.14 7.07 2.23
N LEU A 277 1.60 7.71 1.19
CA LEU A 277 2.25 8.85 0.53
C LEU A 277 2.37 10.05 1.46
N THR A 278 1.37 10.31 2.30
CA THR A 278 1.42 11.44 3.23
C THR A 278 2.45 11.21 4.33
N VAL A 279 2.55 9.99 4.87
CA VAL A 279 3.61 9.67 5.83
C VAL A 279 5.00 9.79 5.19
N SER A 280 5.19 9.25 3.98
CA SER A 280 6.46 9.38 3.25
C SER A 280 6.82 10.85 2.94
N ALA A 281 5.83 11.67 2.56
CA ALA A 281 6.06 13.08 2.27
C ALA A 281 6.48 13.89 3.52
N VAL A 282 5.90 13.59 4.68
CA VAL A 282 6.23 14.26 5.94
C VAL A 282 7.57 13.79 6.50
N THR A 283 7.84 12.48 6.46
CA THR A 283 9.09 11.89 6.97
C THR A 283 10.30 12.26 6.12
N ALA A 284 10.10 12.55 4.83
CA ALA A 284 11.17 13.02 3.97
C ALA A 284 11.71 14.39 4.41
N LYS A 285 10.93 15.27 5.04
CA LYS A 285 11.41 16.63 5.39
C LYS A 285 12.69 16.56 6.25
N PRO A 286 13.79 17.22 5.84
CA PRO A 286 14.99 17.26 6.67
C PRO A 286 14.62 17.91 7.99
N ALA A 287 15.15 17.39 9.10
CA ALA A 287 15.23 18.17 10.32
C ALA A 287 15.86 19.50 9.92
N ARG A 288 15.11 20.60 10.03
CA ARG A 288 15.69 21.95 9.93
C ARG A 288 16.87 21.92 10.88
N VAL A 289 18.08 21.96 10.31
CA VAL A 289 19.30 22.19 11.07
C VAL A 289 18.99 23.40 11.92
N ALA A 290 18.88 23.18 13.23
CA ALA A 290 18.77 24.25 14.19
C ALA A 290 19.96 25.16 13.86
N ALA A 291 19.65 26.37 13.39
CA ALA A 291 20.66 27.37 13.15
C ALA A 291 21.45 27.50 14.44
N GLN A 292 22.74 27.12 14.38
CA GLN A 292 23.69 27.49 15.41
C GLN A 292 23.61 29.01 15.54
N PRO A 293 23.31 29.58 16.72
CA PRO A 293 23.59 30.99 16.93
C PRO A 293 25.11 31.17 16.74
N ALA A 294 25.44 32.17 15.92
CA ALA A 294 26.80 32.59 15.61
C ALA A 294 27.54 33.09 16.86
#